data_AF-A0A7J9HI60-F1
#
_entry.id   AF-A0A7J9HI60-F1
#
_cell.length_a   1.000
_cell.length_b   1.000
_cell.length_c   1.000
_cell.angle_alpha   90.00
_cell.angle_beta   90.00
_cell.angle_gamma   90.00
#
_symmetry.space_group_name_H-M   'P 1'
#
loop_
_entity.id
_entity.type
_entity.pdbx_description
1 polymer ?
#
loop_
_entity_poly.entity_id
_entity_poly.type
_entity_poly.pdbx_seq_one_letter_code
_entity_poly.pdbx_strand_id
1 'polypeptide(L)'
;MDGLFNTSKSNKHLWEQISAKMREKGFDRSPTMCTDKWRNLLKEFKKAKHQDRGSGSAKMSYYKEIEEILRERTKNSYKSPTPPPKPDSFMHFADKGFEDAGISFGPVEGML
;
A
#
# COMPACT_ATOMS: atom_id res chain seq x y z
N MET A 1 10.07 4.92 6.54
CA MET A 1 9.90 3.48 6.27
C MET A 1 8.54 3.03 6.75
N ASP A 2 7.53 3.26 5.93
CA ASP A 2 6.46 2.32 5.53
C ASP A 2 6.40 1.00 6.31
N GLY A 3 6.01 1.11 7.58
CA GLY A 3 5.62 -0.02 8.42
C GLY A 3 4.54 -0.87 7.75
N LEU A 4 3.70 -0.26 6.88
CA LEU A 4 2.70 -0.94 6.07
C LEU A 4 3.28 -2.11 5.25
N PHE A 5 4.46 -1.98 4.64
CA PHE A 5 4.99 -3.09 3.85
C PHE A 5 5.36 -4.31 4.72
N ASN A 6 5.79 -4.04 5.96
CA ASN A 6 6.36 -5.06 6.83
C ASN A 6 5.35 -5.67 7.81
N THR A 7 4.16 -5.09 7.95
CA THR A 7 3.10 -5.53 8.87
C THR A 7 1.75 -5.73 8.20
N SER A 8 1.54 -5.24 6.98
CA SER A 8 0.25 -5.42 6.31
C SER A 8 0.01 -6.89 5.97
N LYS A 9 -1.16 -7.39 6.36
CA LYS A 9 -1.66 -8.73 6.00
C LYS A 9 -1.66 -8.95 4.48
N SER A 10 -1.79 -7.87 3.69
CA SER A 10 -1.76 -7.93 2.23
C SER A 10 -0.44 -8.45 1.65
N ASN A 11 0.66 -8.43 2.41
CA ASN A 11 1.97 -8.83 1.89
C ASN A 11 2.35 -10.28 2.21
N LYS A 12 1.41 -11.07 2.76
CA LYS A 12 1.65 -12.49 3.11
C LYS A 12 2.20 -13.29 1.93
N HIS A 13 1.61 -13.13 0.75
CA HIS A 13 2.02 -13.86 -0.45
C HIS A 13 3.46 -13.53 -0.88
N LEU A 14 3.92 -12.29 -0.65
CA LEU A 14 5.31 -11.90 -0.94
C LEU A 14 6.27 -12.61 0.00
N TRP A 15 5.93 -12.71 1.28
CA TRP A 15 6.74 -13.44 2.25
C TRP A 15 6.78 -14.94 1.98
N GLU A 16 5.68 -15.52 1.48
CA GLU A 16 5.64 -16.90 0.99
C GLU A 16 6.59 -17.10 -0.22
N GLN A 17 6.58 -16.19 -1.19
CA GLN A 17 7.51 -16.24 -2.32
C GLN A 17 8.98 -16.07 -1.91
N ILE A 18 9.26 -15.15 -0.97
CA ILE A 18 10.61 -14.95 -0.44
C ILE A 18 11.09 -16.22 0.29
N SER A 19 10.23 -16.81 1.13
CA SER A 19 10.52 -18.06 1.82
C SER A 19 10.82 -19.20 0.84
N ALA A 20 10.04 -19.32 -0.25
CA ALA A 20 10.30 -20.29 -1.31
C ALA A 20 11.67 -20.08 -1.96
N LYS A 21 12.02 -18.85 -2.34
CA LYS A 21 13.35 -18.51 -2.89
C LYS A 21 14.49 -18.77 -1.92
N MET A 22 14.27 -18.61 -0.62
CA MET A 22 15.27 -18.97 0.38
C MET A 22 15.49 -20.49 0.40
N ARG A 23 14.42 -21.28 0.30
CA ARG A 23 14.50 -22.75 0.24
C ARG A 23 15.18 -23.25 -1.03
N GLU A 24 14.94 -22.62 -2.18
CA GLU A 24 15.64 -22.90 -3.44
C GLU A 24 17.17 -22.72 -3.31
N LYS A 25 17.61 -21.81 -2.44
CA LYS A 25 19.03 -21.58 -2.13
C LYS A 25 19.57 -22.49 -1.01
N GLY A 26 18.77 -23.45 -0.54
CA GLY A 26 19.14 -24.38 0.54
C GLY A 26 18.88 -23.87 1.96
N PHE A 27 18.18 -22.75 2.13
CA PHE A 27 17.81 -22.22 3.45
C PHE A 27 16.34 -22.50 3.75
N ASP A 28 16.05 -23.51 4.57
CA ASP A 28 14.67 -23.77 5.00
C ASP A 28 14.21 -22.73 6.04
N ARG A 29 13.58 -21.67 5.56
CA ARG A 29 13.11 -20.54 6.36
C ARG A 29 11.64 -20.29 6.06
N SER A 30 10.83 -20.22 7.10
CA SER A 30 9.41 -19.87 6.97
C SER A 30 9.22 -18.39 6.59
N PRO A 31 8.04 -18.01 6.07
CA PRO A 31 7.70 -16.61 5.77
C PRO A 31 7.81 -15.69 7.00
N THR A 32 7.45 -16.19 8.18
CA THR A 32 7.56 -15.46 9.45
C THR A 32 9.01 -15.16 9.81
N MET A 33 9.90 -16.16 9.71
CA MET A 33 11.33 -15.99 9.97
C MET A 33 11.98 -14.99 9.00
N CYS A 34 11.55 -15.00 7.72
CA CYS A 34 12.02 -14.02 6.74
C CYS A 34 11.59 -12.60 7.10
N THR A 35 10.32 -12.45 7.53
CA THR A 35 9.76 -11.15 7.96
C THR A 35 10.50 -10.61 9.18
N ASP A 36 10.74 -11.43 10.20
CA ASP A 36 11.44 -11.01 11.42
C ASP A 36 12.91 -10.68 11.16
N LYS A 37 13.59 -11.45 10.30
CA LYS A 37 14.96 -11.12 9.88
C LYS A 37 15.01 -9.75 9.20
N TRP A 38 14.06 -9.47 8.31
CA TRP A 38 13.97 -8.18 7.64
C TRP A 38 13.68 -7.03 8.62
N ARG A 39 12.78 -7.22 9.60
CA ARG A 39 12.54 -6.25 10.69
C ARG A 39 13.80 -5.93 11.46
N ASN A 40 14.59 -6.95 11.82
CA ASN A 40 15.83 -6.76 12.55
C ASN A 40 16.88 -6.02 11.70
N LEU A 41 17.04 -6.38 10.42
CA LEU A 41 17.93 -5.66 9.51
C LEU A 41 17.55 -4.18 9.37
N LEU A 42 16.26 -3.87 9.20
CA LEU A 42 15.80 -2.48 9.11
C LEU A 42 16.00 -1.69 10.41
N LYS A 43 15.87 -2.35 11.57
CA LYS A 43 16.13 -1.73 12.87
C LYS A 43 17.61 -1.36 13.01
N GLU A 44 18.51 -2.28 12.72
CA GLU A 44 19.96 -2.03 12.76
C GLU A 44 20.37 -0.96 11.74
N PHE A 45 19.77 -0.97 10.54
CA PHE A 45 20.04 0.04 9.52
C PHE A 45 19.68 1.46 10.01
N LYS A 46 18.52 1.63 10.64
CA LYS A 46 18.11 2.92 11.21
C LYS A 46 19.09 3.39 12.30
N LYS A 47 19.50 2.48 13.18
CA LYS A 47 20.47 2.78 14.24
C LYS A 47 21.82 3.21 13.63
N ALA A 48 22.32 2.45 12.65
CA ALA A 48 23.56 2.75 11.95
C ALA A 48 23.51 4.09 11.21
N LYS A 49 22.41 4.37 10.50
CA LYS A 49 22.20 5.64 9.78
C LYS A 49 22.15 6.86 10.70
N HIS A 50 21.65 6.72 11.93
CA HIS A 50 21.68 7.81 12.91
C HIS A 50 23.07 8.02 13.52
N GLN A 51 23.83 6.94 13.74
CA GLN A 51 25.20 6.99 14.29
C GLN A 51 26.21 7.61 13.32
N ASP A 52 26.08 7.35 12.01
CA ASP A 52 26.94 7.92 10.96
C ASP A 52 26.99 9.47 10.99
N ARG A 53 25.91 10.12 11.46
CA ARG A 53 25.82 11.58 11.57
C ARG A 53 26.55 12.20 12.77
N GLY A 54 27.04 11.40 13.71
CA GLY A 54 27.55 11.93 14.99
C GLY A 54 28.81 11.29 15.55
N SER A 55 29.06 10.00 15.32
CA SER A 55 30.27 9.35 15.83
C SER A 55 30.40 7.93 15.27
N GLY A 56 31.41 7.71 14.43
CA GLY A 56 31.92 6.38 14.08
C GLY A 56 30.97 5.50 13.25
N SER A 57 31.35 5.24 12.00
CA SER A 57 30.67 4.33 11.07
C SER A 57 30.23 3.03 11.75
N ALA A 58 28.92 2.91 12.01
CA ALA A 58 28.33 1.65 12.42
C ALA A 58 28.47 0.68 11.24
N LYS A 59 29.43 -0.26 11.35
CA LYS A 59 29.68 -1.31 10.36
C LYS A 59 28.55 -2.35 10.42
N MET A 60 27.34 -1.95 10.03
CA MET A 60 26.27 -2.89 9.79
C MET A 60 26.60 -3.64 8.48
N SER A 61 26.75 -4.96 8.56
CA SER A 61 26.81 -5.80 7.38
C SER A 61 25.56 -5.57 6.51
N TYR A 62 25.73 -5.49 5.20
CA TYR A 62 24.65 -5.21 4.23
C TYR A 62 24.07 -3.78 4.27
N TYR A 63 24.74 -2.81 4.92
CA TYR A 63 24.25 -1.42 4.97
C TYR A 63 24.06 -0.82 3.59
N LYS A 64 25.05 -0.96 2.69
CA LYS A 64 25.00 -0.39 1.33
C LYS A 64 23.90 -1.02 0.50
N GLU A 65 23.77 -2.36 0.54
CA GLU A 65 22.71 -3.05 -0.18
C GLU A 65 21.31 -2.64 0.32
N ILE A 66 21.13 -2.49 1.63
CA ILE A 66 19.86 -2.02 2.21
C ILE A 66 19.59 -0.57 1.82
N GLU A 67 20.60 0.31 1.86
CA GLU A 67 20.46 1.70 1.43
C GLU A 67 20.02 1.82 -0.03
N GLU A 68 20.62 1.02 -0.92
CA GLU A 68 20.29 1.00 -2.34
C GLU A 68 18.84 0.59 -2.60
N ILE A 69 18.38 -0.52 -2.00
CA ILE A 69 17.00 -1.01 -2.09
C ILE A 69 16.01 0.08 -1.66
N LEU A 70 16.32 0.79 -0.58
CA LEU A 70 15.46 1.83 -0.02
C LEU A 70 15.47 3.12 -0.86
N ARG A 71 16.62 3.48 -1.43
CA ARG A 71 16.76 4.63 -2.34
C ARG A 71 15.96 4.43 -3.61
N GLU A 72 16.04 3.26 -4.23
CA GLU A 72 15.35 2.94 -5.48
C GLU A 72 13.83 2.99 -5.32
N ARG A 73 13.32 2.52 -4.18
CA ARG A 73 11.90 2.61 -3.85
C ARG A 73 11.40 4.06 -3.77
N THR A 74 12.21 4.96 -3.22
CA THR A 74 11.85 6.39 -3.17
C THR A 74 11.82 6.98 -4.58
N LYS A 75 12.76 6.56 -5.45
CA LYS A 75 12.86 7.01 -6.84
C LYS A 75 11.70 6.56 -7.73
N ASN A 76 11.10 5.41 -7.45
CA ASN A 76 9.99 4.87 -8.21
C ASN A 76 8.61 5.37 -7.73
N SER A 77 8.50 6.02 -6.57
CA SER A 77 7.25 6.61 -6.09
C SER A 77 6.78 7.82 -6.89
N TYR A 78 7.63 8.44 -7.73
CA TYR A 78 7.26 9.59 -8.56
C TYR A 78 6.67 9.22 -9.93
N LYS A 79 6.57 7.92 -10.25
CA LYS A 79 6.04 7.42 -11.52
C LYS A 79 4.54 7.07 -11.47
N SER A 80 3.81 7.54 -10.44
CA SER A 80 2.35 7.44 -10.47
C SER A 80 1.83 8.34 -11.60
N PRO A 81 1.00 7.84 -12.53
CA PRO A 81 0.33 8.69 -13.49
C PRO A 81 -0.51 9.70 -12.71
N THR A 82 -0.23 10.98 -12.88
CA THR A 82 -1.12 12.06 -12.47
C THR A 82 -2.46 11.84 -13.17
N PRO A 83 -3.59 11.66 -12.45
CA PRO A 83 -4.88 11.83 -13.09
C PRO A 83 -4.99 13.29 -13.56
N PRO A 84 -5.44 13.57 -14.80
CA PRO A 84 -5.62 14.93 -15.26
C PRO A 84 -6.62 15.66 -14.36
N PRO A 85 -6.43 16.97 -14.11
CA PRO A 85 -7.39 17.76 -13.34
C PRO A 85 -8.73 17.74 -14.09
N LYS A 86 -9.78 17.23 -13.44
CA LYS A 86 -11.13 17.35 -13.98
C LYS A 86 -11.53 18.82 -13.93
N PRO A 87 -11.88 19.45 -15.06
CA PRO A 87 -12.46 20.77 -15.03
C PRO A 87 -13.83 20.70 -14.35
N ASP A 88 -14.00 21.59 -13.39
CA ASP A 88 -15.25 21.91 -12.73
C ASP A 88 -16.30 22.28 -13.79
N SER A 89 -17.40 21.53 -13.86
CA SER A 89 -18.57 21.91 -14.64
C SER A 89 -19.76 22.02 -13.71
N PHE A 90 -19.73 23.10 -12.93
CA PHE A 90 -20.91 23.82 -12.48
C PHE A 90 -21.95 23.94 -13.61
N MET A 91 -23.06 23.20 -13.51
CA MET A 91 -24.33 23.51 -14.18
C MET A 91 -25.41 23.37 -13.12
N HIS A 92 -25.55 24.42 -12.31
CA HIS A 92 -26.75 24.69 -11.53
C HIS A 92 -27.50 25.74 -12.33
N PHE A 93 -28.74 25.49 -12.78
CA PHE A 93 -29.78 26.51 -12.89
C PHE A 93 -31.16 25.84 -12.95
N ALA A 94 -32.11 26.52 -12.34
CA ALA A 94 -33.33 25.99 -11.75
C ALA A 94 -34.60 26.25 -12.60
N ASP A 95 -35.68 25.62 -12.13
CA ASP A 95 -37.10 26.03 -12.17
C ASP A 95 -37.84 26.08 -13.53
N LYS A 96 -38.99 25.36 -13.62
CA LYS A 96 -40.36 25.93 -13.69
C LYS A 96 -41.43 25.02 -14.36
N GLY A 97 -42.57 24.81 -13.66
CA GLY A 97 -43.94 24.57 -14.21
C GLY A 97 -44.44 23.11 -14.28
N PHE A 98 -45.53 22.70 -13.57
CA PHE A 98 -46.98 22.82 -13.93
C PHE A 98 -47.39 21.62 -14.86
N GLU A 99 -48.35 20.71 -14.64
CA GLU A 99 -49.66 20.65 -13.93
C GLU A 99 -50.03 19.24 -13.42
N ASP A 100 -51.01 19.27 -12.51
CA ASP A 100 -52.03 18.25 -12.19
C ASP A 100 -52.62 17.51 -13.41
N ALA A 101 -52.61 16.18 -13.36
CA ALA A 101 -53.60 15.31 -14.02
C ALA A 101 -53.48 13.89 -13.43
N GLY A 102 -54.46 13.52 -12.61
CA GLY A 102 -54.50 12.25 -11.90
C GLY A 102 -54.62 11.02 -12.79
N ILE A 103 -54.06 9.90 -12.33
CA ILE A 103 -54.55 8.56 -12.67
C ILE A 103 -54.46 7.71 -11.39
N SER A 104 -55.64 7.48 -10.81
CA SER A 104 -55.88 6.54 -9.73
C SER A 104 -55.76 5.11 -10.27
N PHE A 105 -54.91 4.28 -9.68
CA PHE A 105 -54.98 2.83 -9.82
C PHE A 105 -55.39 2.24 -8.46
N GLY A 106 -56.59 1.66 -8.43
CA GLY A 106 -57.30 1.21 -7.23
C GLY A 106 -56.78 -0.08 -6.58
N PRO A 107 -57.47 -0.56 -5.53
CA PRO A 107 -57.02 -1.68 -4.69
C PRO A 107 -57.21 -3.02 -5.40
N VAL A 108 -56.24 -3.93 -5.24
CA VAL A 108 -56.39 -5.34 -5.61
C VAL A 108 -57.03 -6.10 -4.44
N GLU A 109 -58.32 -6.42 -4.55
CA GLU A 109 -59.00 -7.42 -3.72
C GLU A 109 -59.07 -8.78 -4.43
N GLY A 110 -59.07 -9.86 -3.64
CA GLY A 110 -58.85 -11.23 -4.08
C GLY A 110 -60.09 -12.02 -4.55
N MET A 111 -59.77 -13.19 -5.13
CA MET A 111 -60.56 -14.44 -5.34
C MET A 111 -59.60 -15.33 -6.18
N LEU A 112 -59.25 -16.57 -5.84
CA LEU A 112 -59.99 -17.71 -5.29
C LEU A 112 -59.11 -18.54 -4.34
#